data_AF-A0A973D9V7-F1
#
_entry.id   AF-A0A973D9V7-F1
#
_cell.length_a   1.000
_cell.length_b   1.000
_cell.length_c   1.000
_cell.angle_alpha   90.00
_cell.angle_beta   90.00
_cell.angle_gamma   90.00
#
_symmetry.space_group_name_H-M   'P 1'
#
loop_
_entity.id
_entity.type
_entity.pdbx_description
1 polymer ?
#
loop_
_entity_poly.entity_id
_entity_poly.type
_entity_poly.pdbx_seq_one_letter_code
_entity_poly.pdbx_strand_id
1 'polypeptide(L)'
;MANGQFQTADIVGNLRQGQQFAVNLDQQQALAKRQAELAPLKLQSTRLGVQQQQNVISDRTDKQKNQSLFSTALRVDSASDADIIPILEASIARVQGLGGDAKESMAALELAKGGDFDTVRRGAKNLIDIGVRQGDIKPKGGTQSAEGKSFNQLIADFSDADKVKAKRRRAGLDARAVGSAVQTISESGQVVNIANVEKALTEAKEIGKLTAQQKLKPVVEAAVISAVGQAKAEVAKLGEERSSVKTLAIYNNSMSNLTKALDNTITGPFIGLTPALTANAQIADGAIAMMLPLMKDVFRGAGEGTFTEGDQKILTDMIPTRSDGAEARRTKIMFIDELIRARLTTAPVAEAQPSGLSEAEQAELQQLRAEFGGQ
;
A
#
# COMPACT_ATOMS: atom_id res chain seq x y z
N MET A 1 -2.39 -23.95 -83.63
CA MET A 1 -3.26 -24.66 -82.68
C MET A 1 -2.90 -24.17 -81.29
N ALA A 2 -3.75 -23.32 -80.69
CA ALA A 2 -3.55 -22.76 -79.37
C ALA A 2 -4.39 -23.59 -78.38
N ASN A 3 -3.72 -24.39 -77.54
CA ASN A 3 -4.37 -25.13 -76.46
C ASN A 3 -4.53 -24.19 -75.26
N GLY A 4 -5.69 -23.52 -75.19
CA GLY A 4 -6.13 -22.82 -74.00
C GLY A 4 -6.66 -23.83 -72.98
N GLN A 5 -5.82 -24.19 -72.01
CA GLN A 5 -6.28 -24.88 -70.81
C GLN A 5 -7.00 -23.87 -69.92
N PHE A 6 -8.32 -24.01 -69.84
CA PHE A 6 -9.14 -23.31 -68.85
C PHE A 6 -8.82 -23.87 -67.47
N GLN A 7 -8.08 -23.10 -66.67
CA GLN A 7 -7.97 -23.34 -65.24
C GLN A 7 -9.35 -23.12 -64.63
N THR A 8 -10.03 -24.21 -64.25
CA THR A 8 -11.25 -24.15 -63.47
C THR A 8 -10.89 -23.64 -62.08
N ALA A 9 -11.20 -22.38 -61.81
CA ALA A 9 -10.99 -21.78 -60.50
C ALA A 9 -11.70 -22.65 -59.44
N ASP A 10 -10.98 -23.05 -58.39
CA ASP A 10 -11.54 -23.77 -57.26
C ASP A 10 -12.39 -22.81 -56.41
N ILE A 11 -13.67 -22.74 -56.76
CA ILE A 11 -14.66 -21.87 -56.13
C ILE A 11 -14.84 -22.21 -54.64
N VAL A 12 -14.67 -23.49 -54.26
CA VAL A 12 -14.91 -23.96 -52.89
C VAL A 12 -13.73 -23.62 -51.97
N GLY A 13 -12.49 -23.76 -52.47
CA GLY A 13 -11.29 -23.32 -51.76
C GLY A 13 -11.28 -21.82 -51.49
N ASN A 14 -11.68 -21.02 -52.48
CA ASN A 14 -11.79 -19.56 -52.34
C ASN A 14 -12.88 -19.14 -51.34
N LEU A 15 -13.99 -19.90 -51.24
CA LEU A 15 -15.06 -19.61 -50.27
C LEU A 15 -14.61 -19.86 -48.82
N ARG A 16 -13.84 -20.92 -48.55
CA ARG A 16 -13.30 -21.20 -47.20
C ARG A 16 -12.23 -20.21 -46.76
N GLN A 17 -11.35 -19.79 -47.67
CA GLN A 17 -10.39 -18.72 -47.37
C GLN A 17 -11.11 -17.41 -47.03
N GLY A 18 -12.21 -17.09 -47.71
CA GLY A 18 -13.05 -15.94 -47.37
C GLY A 18 -13.67 -16.02 -45.96
N GLN A 19 -14.13 -17.21 -45.54
CA GLN A 19 -14.71 -17.41 -44.20
C GLN A 19 -13.67 -17.29 -43.08
N GLN A 20 -12.47 -17.84 -43.25
CA GLN A 20 -11.38 -17.69 -42.26
C GLN A 20 -10.92 -16.23 -42.13
N PHE A 21 -10.88 -15.51 -43.25
CA PHE A 21 -10.55 -14.09 -43.22
C PHE A 21 -11.60 -13.27 -42.46
N ALA A 22 -12.89 -13.59 -42.62
CA ALA A 22 -13.97 -12.93 -41.89
C ALA A 22 -13.88 -13.16 -40.36
N VAL A 23 -13.60 -14.40 -39.92
CA VAL A 23 -13.47 -14.71 -38.49
C VAL A 23 -12.26 -14.00 -37.85
N ASN A 24 -11.12 -14.00 -38.54
CA ASN A 24 -9.93 -13.29 -38.06
C ASN A 24 -10.16 -11.77 -38.00
N LEU A 25 -10.92 -11.22 -38.96
CA LEU A 25 -11.29 -9.81 -38.98
C LEU A 25 -12.20 -9.47 -37.79
N ASP A 26 -13.20 -10.30 -37.50
CA ASP A 26 -14.10 -10.09 -36.35
C ASP A 26 -13.34 -10.18 -35.01
N GLN A 27 -12.39 -11.11 -34.88
CA GLN A 27 -11.57 -11.23 -33.67
C GLN A 27 -10.64 -10.01 -33.49
N GLN A 28 -10.02 -9.54 -34.58
CA GLN A 28 -9.26 -8.28 -34.54
C GLN A 28 -10.14 -7.10 -34.17
N GLN A 29 -11.36 -7.01 -34.71
CA GLN A 29 -12.31 -5.97 -34.36
C GLN A 29 -12.75 -6.05 -32.89
N ALA A 30 -12.93 -7.25 -32.34
CA ALA A 30 -13.28 -7.44 -30.93
C ALA A 30 -12.12 -7.03 -29.99
N LEU A 31 -10.88 -7.36 -30.33
CA LEU A 31 -9.70 -6.92 -29.57
C LEU A 31 -9.52 -5.39 -29.67
N ALA A 32 -9.71 -4.81 -30.85
CA ALA A 32 -9.68 -3.36 -31.03
C ALA A 32 -10.78 -2.67 -30.20
N LYS A 33 -12.00 -3.22 -30.16
CA LYS A 33 -13.09 -2.73 -29.30
C LYS A 33 -12.73 -2.81 -27.81
N ARG A 34 -12.22 -3.95 -27.32
CA ARG A 34 -11.77 -4.09 -25.92
C ARG A 34 -10.64 -3.13 -25.58
N GLN A 35 -9.69 -2.93 -26.49
CA GLN A 35 -8.62 -1.95 -26.29
C GLN A 35 -9.17 -0.53 -26.24
N ALA A 36 -10.16 -0.20 -27.08
CA ALA A 36 -10.85 1.08 -27.05
C ALA A 36 -11.66 1.28 -25.75
N GLU A 37 -12.28 0.22 -25.20
CA GLU A 37 -12.99 0.25 -23.91
C GLU A 37 -12.04 0.38 -22.70
N LEU A 38 -10.83 -0.19 -22.77
CA LEU A 38 -9.82 -0.08 -21.71
C LEU A 38 -9.03 1.23 -21.77
N ALA A 39 -8.98 1.89 -22.91
CA ALA A 39 -8.29 3.18 -23.08
C ALA A 39 -8.74 4.25 -22.06
N PRO A 40 -10.04 4.51 -21.81
CA PRO A 40 -10.47 5.49 -20.81
C PRO A 40 -10.06 5.10 -19.38
N LEU A 41 -10.07 3.81 -19.03
CA LEU A 41 -9.66 3.34 -17.70
C LEU A 41 -8.15 3.54 -17.47
N LYS A 42 -7.31 3.23 -18.47
CA LYS A 42 -5.87 3.52 -18.43
C LYS A 42 -5.59 5.02 -18.34
N LEU A 43 -6.37 5.82 -19.06
CA LEU A 43 -6.26 7.29 -18.98
C LEU A 43 -6.66 7.79 -17.59
N GLN A 44 -7.71 7.22 -16.98
CA GLN A 44 -8.16 7.57 -15.64
C GLN A 44 -7.13 7.20 -14.56
N SER A 45 -6.56 6.00 -14.61
CA SER A 45 -5.52 5.58 -13.65
C SER A 45 -4.25 6.43 -13.79
N THR A 46 -3.85 6.76 -15.02
CA THR A 46 -2.73 7.66 -15.28
C THR A 46 -3.01 9.07 -14.73
N ARG A 47 -4.22 9.60 -14.93
CA ARG A 47 -4.63 10.91 -14.37
C ARG A 47 -4.58 10.92 -12.84
N LEU A 48 -5.09 9.86 -12.19
CA LEU A 48 -5.02 9.73 -10.73
C LEU A 48 -3.58 9.66 -10.22
N GLY A 49 -2.72 8.90 -10.91
CA GLY A 49 -1.29 8.83 -10.57
C GLY A 49 -0.59 10.18 -10.69
N VAL A 50 -0.83 10.91 -11.78
CA VAL A 50 -0.28 12.26 -11.98
C VAL A 50 -0.81 13.24 -10.92
N GLN A 51 -2.11 13.17 -10.58
CA GLN A 51 -2.72 14.03 -9.56
C GLN A 51 -2.14 13.76 -8.16
N GLN A 52 -1.99 12.49 -7.77
CA GLN A 52 -1.36 12.14 -6.48
C GLN A 52 0.09 12.61 -6.43
N GLN A 53 0.85 12.44 -7.51
CA GLN A 53 2.22 12.92 -7.57
C GLN A 53 2.30 14.45 -7.49
N GLN A 54 1.38 15.17 -8.13
CA GLN A 54 1.27 16.63 -8.02
C GLN A 54 0.99 17.07 -6.57
N ASN A 55 0.08 16.39 -5.86
CA ASN A 55 -0.23 16.69 -4.46
C ASN A 55 0.99 16.48 -3.54
N VAL A 56 1.77 15.43 -3.76
CA VAL A 56 3.00 15.18 -2.97
C VAL A 56 4.06 16.26 -3.23
N ILE A 57 4.17 16.72 -4.49
CA ILE A 57 5.10 17.79 -4.87
C ILE A 57 4.65 19.12 -4.25
N SER A 58 3.36 19.45 -4.27
CA SER A 58 2.83 20.67 -3.63
C SER A 58 3.07 20.64 -2.12
N ASP A 59 2.74 19.54 -1.45
CA ASP A 59 2.92 19.41 0.00
C ASP A 59 4.38 19.56 0.43
N ARG A 60 5.29 18.97 -0.35
CA ARG A 60 6.73 19.09 -0.09
C ARG A 60 7.22 20.52 -0.30
N THR A 61 6.73 21.17 -1.35
CA THR A 61 7.08 22.55 -1.69
C THR A 61 6.58 23.50 -0.60
N ASP A 62 5.36 23.31 -0.11
CA ASP A 62 4.77 24.16 0.93
C ASP A 62 5.45 23.94 2.29
N LYS A 63 5.81 22.71 2.63
CA LYS A 63 6.66 22.44 3.82
C LYS A 63 8.01 23.12 3.73
N GLN A 64 8.66 23.10 2.57
CA GLN A 64 9.95 23.79 2.38
C GLN A 64 9.81 25.32 2.48
N LYS A 65 8.73 25.90 1.93
CA LYS A 65 8.41 27.32 2.09
C LYS A 65 8.23 27.68 3.56
N ASN A 66 7.39 26.94 4.30
CA ASN A 66 7.14 27.19 5.72
C ASN A 66 8.41 27.06 6.56
N GLN A 67 9.20 26.00 6.35
CA GLN A 67 10.50 25.84 7.03
C GLN A 67 11.44 27.00 6.74
N SER A 68 11.46 27.51 5.50
CA SER A 68 12.28 28.66 5.16
C SER A 68 11.83 29.92 5.90
N LEU A 69 10.52 30.18 5.97
CA LEU A 69 9.95 31.32 6.70
C LEU A 69 10.24 31.24 8.21
N PHE A 70 10.02 30.07 8.80
CA PHE A 70 10.32 29.82 10.21
C PHE A 70 11.82 29.97 10.53
N SER A 71 12.69 29.50 9.65
CA SER A 71 14.13 29.68 9.79
C SER A 71 14.54 31.15 9.73
N THR A 72 13.91 31.93 8.83
CA THR A 72 14.12 33.37 8.72
C THR A 72 13.64 34.07 9.99
N ALA A 73 12.42 33.77 10.46
CA ALA A 73 11.87 34.34 11.68
C ALA A 73 12.78 34.10 12.89
N LEU A 74 13.30 32.88 13.06
CA LEU A 74 14.27 32.56 14.11
C LEU A 74 15.57 33.34 14.00
N ARG A 75 16.05 33.60 12.78
CA ARG A 75 17.26 34.41 12.56
C ARG A 75 17.00 35.87 12.89
N VAL A 76 15.89 36.43 12.39
CA VAL A 76 15.47 37.82 12.66
C VAL A 76 15.29 38.08 14.15
N ASP A 77 14.64 37.17 14.88
CA ASP A 77 14.42 37.33 16.33
C ASP A 77 15.75 37.46 17.10
N SER A 78 16.79 36.72 16.68
CA SER A 78 18.12 36.71 17.31
C SER A 78 19.16 37.66 16.71
N ALA A 79 18.87 38.29 15.56
CA ALA A 79 19.82 39.10 14.81
C ALA A 79 20.06 40.47 15.46
N SER A 80 21.18 41.13 15.16
CA SER A 80 21.32 42.56 15.41
C SER A 80 20.52 43.36 14.37
N ASP A 81 20.18 44.61 14.64
CA ASP A 81 19.38 45.42 13.70
C ASP A 81 20.08 45.59 12.35
N ALA A 82 21.41 45.68 12.34
CA ALA A 82 22.23 45.75 11.13
C ALA A 82 22.13 44.48 10.25
N ASP A 83 21.81 43.32 10.83
CA ASP A 83 21.73 42.05 10.13
C ASP A 83 20.32 41.71 9.63
N ILE A 84 19.27 42.40 10.11
CA ILE A 84 17.88 42.07 9.78
C ILE A 84 17.60 42.26 8.27
N ILE A 85 18.02 43.38 7.70
CA ILE A 85 17.83 43.69 6.28
C ILE A 85 18.43 42.60 5.36
N PRO A 86 19.72 42.23 5.46
CA PRO A 86 20.29 41.19 4.60
C PRO A 86 19.66 39.81 4.84
N ILE A 87 19.17 39.51 6.04
CA ILE A 87 18.42 38.28 6.32
C ILE A 87 17.08 38.25 5.55
N LEU A 88 16.35 39.36 5.55
CA LEU A 88 15.06 39.48 4.87
C LEU A 88 15.20 39.45 3.35
N GLU A 89 16.20 40.13 2.79
CA GLU A 89 16.50 40.08 1.35
C GLU A 89 16.82 38.66 0.88
N ALA A 90 17.67 37.93 1.63
CA ALA A 90 17.96 36.53 1.35
C ALA A 90 16.72 35.63 1.48
N SER A 91 15.81 35.95 2.42
CA SER A 91 14.54 35.23 2.58
C SER A 91 13.60 35.46 1.40
N ILE A 92 13.46 36.69 0.92
CA ILE A 92 12.62 37.04 -0.24
C ILE A 92 13.08 36.25 -1.47
N ALA A 93 14.38 36.30 -1.77
CA ALA A 93 14.96 35.57 -2.91
C ALA A 93 14.70 34.05 -2.79
N ARG A 94 14.82 33.49 -1.59
CA ARG A 94 14.57 32.06 -1.35
C ARG A 94 13.09 31.69 -1.51
N VAL A 95 12.17 32.46 -0.95
CA VAL A 95 10.72 32.21 -1.05
C VAL A 95 10.27 32.34 -2.51
N GLN A 96 10.73 33.35 -3.23
CA GLN A 96 10.43 33.53 -4.66
C GLN A 96 11.03 32.39 -5.50
N GLY A 97 12.25 31.94 -5.21
CA GLY A 97 12.87 30.80 -5.88
C GLY A 97 12.13 29.47 -5.68
N LEU A 98 11.36 29.34 -4.60
CA LEU A 98 10.46 28.21 -4.34
C LEU A 98 9.04 28.42 -4.93
N GLY A 99 8.81 29.49 -5.69
CA GLY A 99 7.50 29.85 -6.23
C GLY A 99 6.49 30.28 -5.16
N GLY A 100 6.96 30.78 -4.02
CA GLY A 100 6.12 31.32 -2.94
C GLY A 100 5.83 32.82 -3.07
N ASP A 101 4.76 33.27 -2.43
CA ASP A 101 4.47 34.71 -2.31
C ASP A 101 5.35 35.32 -1.20
N ALA A 102 6.19 36.28 -1.58
CA ALA A 102 7.11 36.96 -0.65
C ALA A 102 6.55 38.26 -0.06
N LYS A 103 5.26 38.58 -0.25
CA LYS A 103 4.64 39.84 0.22
C LYS A 103 4.89 40.14 1.69
N GLU A 104 4.74 39.15 2.57
CA GLU A 104 4.97 39.35 4.01
C GLU A 104 6.44 39.68 4.33
N SER A 105 7.37 39.00 3.65
CA SER A 105 8.82 39.27 3.81
C SER A 105 9.20 40.63 3.24
N MET A 106 8.57 41.05 2.14
CA MET A 106 8.76 42.39 1.56
C MET A 106 8.20 43.48 2.48
N ALA A 107 7.03 43.29 3.08
CA ALA A 107 6.48 44.23 4.05
C ALA A 107 7.38 44.36 5.29
N ALA A 108 7.92 43.25 5.79
CA ALA A 108 8.91 43.26 6.87
C ALA A 108 10.21 43.98 6.45
N LEU A 109 10.66 43.82 5.20
CA LEU A 109 11.85 44.50 4.68
C LEU A 109 11.63 46.03 4.61
N GLU A 110 10.47 46.48 4.15
CA GLU A 110 10.15 47.91 4.10
C GLU A 110 10.09 48.53 5.51
N LEU A 111 9.51 47.83 6.49
CA LEU A 111 9.56 48.26 7.89
C LEU A 111 11.00 48.34 8.42
N ALA A 112 11.83 47.33 8.13
CA ALA A 112 13.24 47.32 8.53
C ALA A 112 14.04 48.47 7.89
N LYS A 113 13.80 48.78 6.61
CA LYS A 113 14.42 49.93 5.91
C LYS A 113 13.96 51.27 6.48
N GLY A 114 12.72 51.34 6.97
CA GLY A 114 12.18 52.49 7.72
C GLY A 114 12.70 52.60 9.16
N GLY A 115 13.51 51.64 9.63
CA GLY A 115 14.05 51.60 10.99
C GLY A 115 13.12 51.00 12.05
N ASP A 116 11.95 50.47 11.68
CA ASP A 116 11.00 49.84 12.61
C ASP A 116 11.33 48.34 12.83
N PHE A 117 12.49 48.08 13.42
CA PHE A 117 12.95 46.72 13.70
C PHE A 117 12.10 46.00 14.76
N ASP A 118 11.47 46.74 15.68
CA ASP A 118 10.62 46.18 16.73
C ASP A 118 9.36 45.54 16.17
N THR A 119 8.70 46.18 15.20
CA THR A 119 7.55 45.59 14.52
C THR A 119 7.94 44.35 13.73
N VAL A 120 9.11 44.37 13.07
CA VAL A 120 9.64 43.21 12.34
C VAL A 120 9.91 42.03 13.29
N ARG A 121 10.55 42.26 14.44
CA ARG A 121 10.79 41.21 15.46
C ARG A 121 9.50 40.67 16.05
N ARG A 122 8.50 41.51 16.31
CA ARG A 122 7.17 41.04 16.76
C ARG A 122 6.51 40.12 15.73
N GLY A 123 6.56 40.49 14.45
CA GLY A 123 6.10 39.64 13.35
C GLY A 123 6.84 38.29 13.32
N ALA A 124 8.16 38.31 13.48
CA ALA A 124 8.97 37.10 13.55
C ALA A 124 8.59 36.20 14.74
N LYS A 125 8.38 36.75 15.94
CA LYS A 125 7.92 35.98 17.11
C LYS A 125 6.57 35.32 16.89
N ASN A 126 5.62 36.03 16.29
CA ASN A 126 4.31 35.46 15.95
C ASN A 126 4.45 34.26 14.99
N LEU A 127 5.32 34.35 13.98
CA LEU A 127 5.62 33.24 13.08
C LEU A 127 6.28 32.06 13.80
N ILE A 128 7.21 32.33 14.73
CA ILE A 128 7.83 31.28 15.55
C ILE A 128 6.78 30.56 16.39
N ASP A 129 5.87 31.28 17.04
CA ASP A 129 4.80 30.71 17.86
C ASP A 129 3.81 29.87 17.04
N ILE A 130 3.54 30.26 15.80
CA ILE A 130 2.74 29.45 14.86
C ILE A 130 3.50 28.16 14.53
N GLY A 131 4.78 28.25 14.17
CA GLY A 131 5.61 27.09 13.83
C GLY A 131 5.78 26.11 15.01
N VAL A 132 5.87 26.61 16.25
CA VAL A 132 5.90 25.76 17.45
C VAL A 132 4.56 25.05 17.66
N ARG A 133 3.43 25.75 17.50
CA ARG A 133 2.09 25.15 17.63
C ARG A 133 1.80 24.10 16.56
N GLN A 134 2.30 24.30 15.34
CA GLN A 134 2.16 23.36 14.23
C GLN A 134 3.16 22.19 14.30
N GLY A 135 4.16 22.26 15.21
CA GLY A 135 5.19 21.23 15.37
C GLY A 135 6.35 21.33 14.36
N ASP A 136 6.37 22.39 13.54
CA ASP A 136 7.42 22.64 12.55
C ASP A 136 8.70 23.22 13.14
N ILE A 137 8.60 23.86 14.32
CA ILE A 137 9.75 24.40 15.07
C ILE A 137 9.84 23.71 16.43
N LYS A 138 10.99 23.12 16.74
CA LYS A 138 11.31 22.73 18.12
C LYS A 138 11.61 23.98 18.93
N PRO A 139 10.97 24.22 20.09
CA PRO A 139 11.22 25.40 20.90
C PRO A 139 12.70 25.47 21.28
N LYS A 140 13.41 26.51 20.81
CA LYS A 140 14.77 26.83 21.30
C LYS A 140 14.64 27.17 22.79
N GLY A 141 15.40 26.47 23.63
CA GLY A 141 15.27 26.54 25.09
C GLY A 141 15.21 27.97 25.64
N GLY A 142 14.30 28.20 26.59
CA GLY A 142 14.20 29.46 27.34
C GLY A 142 12.84 29.73 27.99
N THR A 143 11.73 29.23 27.44
CA THR A 143 10.41 29.37 28.09
C THR A 143 10.24 28.36 29.20
N GLN A 144 11.05 28.47 30.26
CA GLN A 144 11.11 27.57 31.41
C GLN A 144 11.31 26.09 31.01
N SER A 145 12.30 25.42 31.58
CA SER A 145 12.31 23.94 31.51
C SER A 145 10.92 23.42 31.95
N ALA A 146 10.51 22.22 31.54
CA ALA A 146 9.28 21.64 32.05
C ALA A 146 9.22 21.73 33.59
N GLU A 147 10.39 21.64 34.23
CA GLU A 147 10.63 21.85 35.66
C GLU A 147 10.50 23.32 36.14
N GLY A 148 10.82 24.30 35.29
CA GLY A 148 10.52 25.71 35.52
C GLY A 148 9.02 25.99 35.52
N LYS A 149 8.31 25.43 34.53
CA LYS A 149 6.84 25.55 34.41
C LYS A 149 6.14 24.87 35.57
N SER A 150 6.52 23.62 35.87
CA SER A 150 5.93 22.86 36.98
C SER A 150 6.14 23.56 38.31
N PHE A 151 7.34 24.10 38.58
CA PHE A 151 7.60 24.84 39.82
C PHE A 151 6.77 26.13 39.92
N ASN A 152 6.66 26.91 38.85
CA ASN A 152 5.86 28.14 38.88
C ASN A 152 4.37 27.84 39.03
N GLN A 153 3.91 26.71 38.49
CA GLN A 153 2.56 26.21 38.68
C GLN A 153 2.33 25.73 40.12
N LEU A 154 3.33 25.09 40.74
CA LEU A 154 3.27 24.63 42.13
C LEU A 154 3.22 25.77 43.16
N ILE A 155 3.81 26.93 42.85
CA ILE A 155 3.76 28.13 43.70
C ILE A 155 2.70 29.14 43.24
N ALA A 156 1.84 28.80 42.27
CA ALA A 156 0.89 29.75 41.68
C ALA A 156 -0.08 30.33 42.73
N ASP A 157 -0.50 29.49 43.67
CA ASP A 157 -1.48 29.84 44.71
C ASP A 157 -0.83 30.35 46.01
N PHE A 158 0.49 30.47 46.05
CA PHE A 158 1.20 30.99 47.22
C PHE A 158 1.01 32.51 47.33
N SER A 159 1.13 33.03 48.56
CA SER A 159 1.23 34.48 48.78
C SER A 159 2.44 35.04 48.05
N ASP A 160 2.44 36.32 47.69
CA ASP A 160 3.56 36.93 46.97
C ASP A 160 4.87 36.86 47.77
N ALA A 161 4.77 36.98 49.10
CA ALA A 161 5.90 36.80 50.01
C ALA A 161 6.47 35.36 49.94
N ASP A 162 5.61 34.35 49.90
CA ASP A 162 6.02 32.95 49.81
C ASP A 162 6.55 32.57 48.42
N LYS A 163 6.00 33.17 47.35
CA LYS A 163 6.54 33.04 45.98
C LYS A 163 7.98 33.55 45.91
N VAL A 164 8.26 34.71 46.51
CA VAL A 164 9.62 35.27 46.58
C VAL A 164 10.54 34.35 47.39
N LYS A 165 10.09 33.89 48.56
CA LYS A 165 10.86 32.98 49.42
C LYS A 165 11.16 31.63 48.74
N ALA A 166 10.19 31.04 48.05
CA ALA A 166 10.36 29.82 47.28
C ALA A 166 11.35 30.00 46.12
N LYS A 167 11.26 31.12 45.39
CA LYS A 167 12.21 31.47 44.31
C LYS A 167 13.62 31.67 44.85
N ARG A 168 13.79 32.36 45.99
CA ARG A 168 15.09 32.55 46.65
C ARG A 168 15.71 31.24 47.13
N ARG A 169 14.92 30.34 47.72
CA ARG A 169 15.37 28.98 48.09
C ARG A 169 15.77 28.13 46.88
N ARG A 170 15.00 28.21 45.78
CA ARG A 170 15.35 27.53 44.52
C ARG A 170 16.68 28.04 43.97
N ALA A 171 16.87 29.36 43.97
CA ALA A 171 18.12 30.02 43.56
C ALA A 171 19.30 29.78 44.52
N GLY A 172 19.08 29.16 45.67
CA GLY A 172 20.13 28.92 46.68
C GLY A 172 20.53 30.17 47.47
N LEU A 173 19.74 31.24 47.42
CA LEU A 173 19.99 32.49 48.14
C LEU A 173 19.58 32.43 49.61
N ASP A 174 18.57 31.63 49.91
CA ASP A 174 18.15 31.33 51.28
C ASP A 174 18.49 29.87 51.59
N ALA A 175 18.87 29.58 52.84
CA ALA A 175 19.16 28.23 53.29
C ALA A 175 17.99 27.30 52.92
N ARG A 176 18.29 26.30 52.09
CA ARG A 176 17.37 25.19 51.87
C ARG A 176 17.17 24.52 53.23
N ALA A 177 15.96 24.03 53.51
CA ALA A 177 15.76 23.18 54.68
C ALA A 177 16.74 22.00 54.54
N VAL A 178 17.83 22.06 55.28
CA VAL A 178 18.88 21.05 55.28
C VAL A 178 18.46 20.03 56.31
N GLY A 179 18.01 18.92 55.76
CA GLY A 179 17.43 17.77 56.42
C GLY A 179 16.78 16.99 55.29
N SER A 180 17.19 15.75 55.07
CA SER A 180 16.48 14.93 54.09
C SER A 180 15.00 14.90 54.51
N ALA A 181 14.07 14.80 53.55
CA ALA A 181 12.66 14.62 53.90
C ALA A 181 12.50 13.51 54.96
N VAL A 182 13.34 12.47 54.86
CA VAL A 182 13.48 11.39 55.86
C VAL A 182 13.79 11.92 57.26
N GLN A 183 14.74 12.84 57.43
CA GLN A 183 15.09 13.42 58.74
C GLN A 183 13.91 14.21 59.35
N THR A 184 13.22 15.03 58.56
CA THR A 184 12.04 15.79 59.03
C THR A 184 10.85 14.86 59.34
N ILE A 185 10.69 13.78 58.58
CA ILE A 185 9.67 12.75 58.78
C ILE A 185 9.97 11.93 60.05
N SER A 186 11.24 11.62 60.30
CA SER A 186 11.70 10.93 61.50
C SER A 186 11.52 11.78 62.77
N GLU A 187 11.85 13.07 62.71
CA GLU A 187 11.71 13.98 63.85
C GLU A 187 10.23 14.30 64.17
N SER A 188 9.33 14.24 63.18
CA SER A 188 7.90 14.52 63.37
C SER A 188 7.07 13.31 63.86
N GLY A 189 7.69 12.13 64.01
CA GLY A 189 7.00 10.90 64.44
C GLY A 189 6.04 10.32 63.41
N GLN A 190 6.05 10.82 62.16
CA GLN A 190 5.12 10.40 61.10
C GLN A 190 5.59 9.19 60.29
N VAL A 191 6.75 8.62 60.63
CA VAL A 191 7.38 7.50 59.90
C VAL A 191 6.40 6.34 59.64
N VAL A 192 5.62 5.94 60.66
CA VAL A 192 4.67 4.82 60.55
C VAL A 192 3.53 5.15 59.56
N ASN A 193 3.04 6.39 59.60
CA ASN A 193 1.95 6.82 58.71
C ASN A 193 2.43 6.91 57.25
N ILE A 194 3.65 7.38 57.02
CA ILE A 194 4.22 7.50 55.67
C ILE A 194 4.55 6.13 55.08
N ALA A 195 5.11 5.21 55.87
CA ALA A 195 5.33 3.83 55.42
C ALA A 195 4.03 3.13 55.02
N ASN A 196 2.94 3.34 55.77
CA ASN A 196 1.63 2.80 55.44
C ASN A 196 1.03 3.44 54.17
N VAL A 197 1.20 4.75 53.99
CA VAL A 197 0.76 5.46 52.78
C VAL A 197 1.56 5.04 51.55
N GLU A 198 2.88 4.88 51.66
CA GLU A 198 3.73 4.40 50.57
C GLU A 198 3.35 2.97 50.17
N LYS A 199 3.15 2.08 51.14
CA LYS A 199 2.68 0.72 50.91
C LYS A 199 1.34 0.71 50.16
N ALA A 200 0.36 1.49 50.62
CA ALA A 200 -0.94 1.61 49.97
C ALA A 200 -0.83 2.21 48.55
N LEU A 201 0.06 3.18 48.33
CA LEU A 201 0.34 3.75 47.01
C LEU A 201 0.97 2.74 46.05
N THR A 202 1.90 1.92 46.53
CA THR A 202 2.50 0.85 45.72
C THR A 202 1.47 -0.21 45.34
N GLU A 203 0.65 -0.66 46.30
CA GLU A 203 -0.43 -1.62 46.05
C GLU A 203 -1.46 -1.04 45.06
N ALA A 204 -1.89 0.21 45.23
CA ALA A 204 -2.82 0.87 44.31
C ALA A 204 -2.25 1.05 42.89
N LYS A 205 -0.95 1.37 42.76
CA LYS A 205 -0.27 1.46 41.45
C LYS A 205 -0.20 0.11 40.75
N GLU A 206 0.10 -0.96 41.48
CA GLU A 206 0.13 -2.32 40.93
C GLU A 206 -1.27 -2.78 40.51
N ILE A 207 -2.29 -2.53 41.33
CA ILE A 207 -3.69 -2.80 40.97
C ILE A 207 -4.08 -2.01 39.71
N GLY A 208 -3.78 -0.70 39.65
CA GLY A 208 -4.08 0.12 38.48
C GLY A 208 -3.38 -0.39 37.20
N LYS A 209 -2.12 -0.83 37.31
CA LYS A 209 -1.37 -1.43 36.20
C LYS A 209 -1.99 -2.77 35.76
N LEU A 210 -2.35 -3.64 36.70
CA LEU A 210 -2.98 -4.92 36.41
C LEU A 210 -4.37 -4.75 35.80
N THR A 211 -5.18 -3.82 36.32
CA THR A 211 -6.50 -3.49 35.75
C THR A 211 -6.38 -2.91 34.35
N ALA A 212 -5.42 -2.01 34.09
CA ALA A 212 -5.18 -1.48 32.77
C ALA A 212 -4.70 -2.57 31.79
N GLN A 213 -3.81 -3.47 32.23
CA GLN A 213 -3.39 -4.63 31.45
C GLN A 213 -4.56 -5.57 31.15
N GLN A 214 -5.41 -5.85 32.14
CA GLN A 214 -6.58 -6.72 31.98
C GLN A 214 -7.59 -6.14 30.99
N LYS A 215 -7.78 -4.82 30.96
CA LYS A 215 -8.66 -4.14 29.99
C LYS A 215 -8.06 -4.09 28.58
N LEU A 216 -6.74 -3.90 28.46
CA LEU A 216 -6.06 -3.77 27.17
C LEU A 216 -5.77 -5.12 26.51
N LYS A 217 -5.51 -6.16 27.29
CA LYS A 217 -5.18 -7.51 26.80
C LYS A 217 -6.19 -8.03 25.75
N PRO A 218 -7.52 -8.05 25.99
CA PRO A 218 -8.47 -8.55 24.99
C PRO A 218 -8.53 -7.68 23.73
N VAL A 219 -8.36 -6.36 23.85
CA VAL A 219 -8.34 -5.44 22.70
C VAL A 219 -7.11 -5.68 21.82
N VAL A 220 -5.94 -5.86 22.46
CA VAL A 220 -4.69 -6.17 21.76
C VAL A 220 -4.75 -7.55 21.12
N GLU A 221 -5.26 -8.56 21.84
CA GLU A 221 -5.45 -9.92 21.30
C GLU A 221 -6.39 -9.92 20.08
N ALA A 222 -7.53 -9.23 20.16
CA ALA A 222 -8.46 -9.10 19.04
C ALA A 222 -7.84 -8.38 17.84
N ALA A 223 -7.09 -7.30 18.06
CA ALA A 223 -6.39 -6.57 17.00
C ALA A 223 -5.30 -7.44 16.33
N VAL A 224 -4.54 -8.20 17.12
CA VAL A 224 -3.51 -9.12 16.61
C VAL A 224 -4.15 -10.25 15.81
N ILE A 225 -5.24 -10.87 16.30
CA ILE A 225 -5.97 -11.91 15.57
C ILE A 225 -6.48 -11.37 14.23
N SER A 226 -7.08 -10.18 14.22
CA SER A 226 -7.56 -9.55 13.00
C SER A 226 -6.44 -9.25 12.00
N ALA A 227 -5.33 -8.66 12.47
CA ALA A 227 -4.19 -8.33 11.62
C ALA A 227 -3.50 -9.59 11.05
N VAL A 228 -3.32 -10.63 11.87
CA VAL A 228 -2.76 -11.91 11.42
C VAL A 228 -3.70 -12.60 10.44
N GLY A 229 -5.02 -12.55 10.66
CA GLY A 229 -6.02 -13.08 9.72
C GLY A 229 -5.97 -12.39 8.36
N GLN A 230 -5.92 -11.05 8.34
CA GLN A 230 -5.79 -10.27 7.11
C GLN A 230 -4.47 -10.55 6.38
N ALA A 231 -3.35 -10.59 7.10
CA ALA A 231 -2.04 -10.90 6.52
C ALA A 231 -1.98 -12.31 5.93
N LYS A 232 -2.57 -13.31 6.60
CA LYS A 232 -2.68 -14.67 6.07
C LYS A 232 -3.52 -14.73 4.80
N ALA A 233 -4.65 -14.03 4.76
CA ALA A 233 -5.51 -13.97 3.58
C ALA A 233 -4.80 -13.30 2.38
N GLU A 234 -4.04 -12.23 2.60
CA GLU A 234 -3.28 -11.56 1.55
C GLU A 234 -2.13 -12.43 1.03
N VAL A 235 -1.40 -13.11 1.93
CA VAL A 235 -0.34 -14.06 1.54
C VAL A 235 -0.91 -15.24 0.74
N ALA A 236 -2.08 -15.75 1.12
CA ALA A 236 -2.76 -16.80 0.36
C ALA A 236 -3.11 -16.34 -1.05
N LYS A 237 -3.72 -15.15 -1.18
CA LYS A 237 -4.06 -14.55 -2.48
C LYS A 237 -2.82 -14.31 -3.36
N LEU A 238 -1.74 -13.79 -2.78
CA LEU A 238 -0.48 -13.60 -3.51
C LEU A 238 0.17 -14.93 -3.91
N GLY A 239 0.02 -15.98 -3.10
CA GLY A 239 0.44 -17.33 -3.42
C GLY A 239 -0.29 -17.89 -4.65
N GLU A 240 -1.62 -17.74 -4.67
CA GLU A 240 -2.47 -18.13 -5.80
C GLU A 240 -2.10 -17.37 -7.09
N GLU A 241 -1.96 -16.04 -7.02
CA GLU A 241 -1.57 -15.23 -8.18
C GLU A 241 -0.20 -15.64 -8.74
N ARG A 242 0.78 -15.87 -7.87
CA ARG A 242 2.11 -16.35 -8.28
C ARG A 242 2.04 -17.73 -8.91
N SER A 243 1.20 -18.63 -8.38
CA SER A 243 1.01 -19.96 -8.94
C SER A 243 0.38 -19.90 -10.32
N SER A 244 -0.67 -19.09 -10.51
CA SER A 244 -1.33 -18.88 -11.79
C SER A 244 -0.41 -18.27 -12.84
N VAL A 245 0.41 -17.27 -12.47
CA VAL A 245 1.39 -16.66 -13.39
C VAL A 245 2.47 -17.67 -13.81
N LYS A 246 3.01 -18.45 -12.86
CA LYS A 246 4.01 -19.48 -13.18
C LYS A 246 3.42 -20.58 -14.08
N THR A 247 2.19 -21.00 -13.77
CA THR A 247 1.47 -22.01 -14.56
C THR A 247 1.20 -21.52 -15.98
N LEU A 248 0.77 -20.26 -16.13
CA LEU A 248 0.56 -19.64 -17.44
C LEU A 248 1.85 -19.55 -18.26
N ALA A 249 2.99 -19.25 -17.62
CA ALA A 249 4.29 -19.21 -18.30
C ALA A 249 4.72 -20.59 -18.82
N ILE A 250 4.58 -21.64 -18.00
CA ILE A 250 4.86 -23.03 -18.41
C ILE A 250 3.93 -23.42 -19.57
N TYR A 251 2.64 -23.13 -19.43
CA TYR A 251 1.65 -23.39 -20.46
C TYR A 251 1.99 -22.72 -21.80
N ASN A 252 2.30 -21.42 -21.80
CA ASN A 252 2.63 -20.66 -23.01
C ASN A 252 3.84 -21.27 -23.75
N ASN A 253 4.90 -21.61 -23.01
CA ASN A 253 6.10 -22.19 -23.60
C ASN A 253 5.81 -23.56 -24.22
N SER A 254 5.10 -24.41 -23.49
CA SER A 254 4.73 -25.75 -23.94
C SER A 254 3.78 -25.71 -25.14
N MET A 255 2.76 -24.84 -25.12
CA MET A 255 1.78 -24.72 -26.20
C MET A 255 2.39 -24.13 -27.48
N SER A 256 3.31 -23.16 -27.35
CA SER A 256 4.09 -22.66 -28.49
C SER A 256 4.90 -23.77 -29.15
N ASN A 257 5.61 -24.59 -28.36
CA ASN A 257 6.41 -25.69 -28.89
C ASN A 257 5.52 -26.77 -29.55
N LEU A 258 4.38 -27.06 -28.93
CA LEU A 258 3.42 -28.04 -29.41
C LEU A 258 2.77 -27.60 -30.73
N THR A 259 2.37 -26.33 -30.83
CA THR A 259 1.80 -25.76 -32.05
C THR A 259 2.80 -25.80 -33.20
N LYS A 260 4.07 -25.43 -32.94
CA LYS A 260 5.15 -25.53 -33.95
C LYS A 260 5.40 -26.96 -34.41
N ALA A 261 5.33 -27.93 -33.49
CA ALA A 261 5.48 -29.34 -33.82
C ALA A 261 4.32 -29.84 -34.71
N LEU A 262 3.09 -29.37 -34.46
CA LEU A 262 1.90 -29.77 -35.20
C LEU A 262 1.74 -29.10 -36.56
N ASP A 263 2.20 -27.85 -36.73
CA ASP A 263 2.02 -27.08 -37.99
C ASP A 263 2.68 -27.75 -39.20
N ASN A 264 3.72 -28.56 -39.00
CA ASN A 264 4.43 -29.26 -40.07
C ASN A 264 3.94 -30.70 -40.32
N THR A 265 2.85 -31.11 -39.66
CA THR A 265 2.36 -32.50 -39.73
C THR A 265 1.19 -32.64 -40.69
N ILE A 266 1.20 -33.71 -41.48
CA ILE A 266 0.09 -34.04 -42.38
C ILE A 266 -0.90 -34.88 -41.58
N THR A 267 -2.07 -34.32 -41.31
CA THR A 267 -3.15 -34.98 -40.56
C THR A 267 -4.46 -34.95 -41.33
N GLY A 268 -5.42 -35.77 -40.91
CA GLY A 268 -6.76 -35.77 -41.48
C GLY A 268 -7.48 -37.11 -41.32
N PRO A 269 -8.77 -37.19 -41.67
CA PRO A 269 -9.61 -38.34 -41.33
C PRO A 269 -9.06 -39.67 -41.86
N PHE A 270 -8.50 -39.67 -43.08
CA PHE A 270 -7.92 -40.87 -43.68
C PHE A 270 -6.51 -41.20 -43.13
N ILE A 271 -5.69 -40.18 -42.84
CA ILE A 271 -4.34 -40.37 -42.29
C ILE A 271 -4.40 -40.86 -40.83
N GLY A 272 -5.42 -40.44 -40.07
CA GLY A 272 -5.63 -40.88 -38.69
C GLY A 272 -5.98 -42.37 -38.55
N LEU A 273 -6.52 -43.00 -39.59
CA LEU A 273 -6.82 -44.44 -39.61
C LEU A 273 -5.61 -45.32 -39.89
N THR A 274 -4.53 -44.73 -40.42
CA THR A 274 -3.29 -45.46 -40.71
C THR A 274 -2.32 -45.37 -39.53
N PRO A 275 -1.55 -46.43 -39.20
CA PRO A 275 -0.49 -46.34 -38.20
C PRO A 275 0.48 -45.19 -38.49
N ALA A 276 1.14 -44.64 -37.47
CA ALA A 276 2.12 -43.56 -37.63
C ALA A 276 3.42 -44.08 -38.28
N LEU A 277 3.35 -44.40 -39.58
CA LEU A 277 4.49 -44.93 -40.33
C LEU A 277 5.47 -43.84 -40.78
N THR A 278 5.04 -42.58 -40.80
CA THR A 278 5.88 -41.43 -41.18
C THR A 278 6.38 -40.66 -39.95
N ALA A 279 7.57 -40.07 -40.03
CA ALA A 279 8.14 -39.27 -38.96
C ALA A 279 7.19 -38.14 -38.52
N ASN A 280 6.53 -37.47 -39.46
CA ASN A 280 5.57 -36.39 -39.16
C ASN A 280 4.33 -36.91 -38.43
N ALA A 281 3.84 -38.12 -38.76
CA ALA A 281 2.73 -38.72 -38.03
C ALA A 281 3.13 -39.12 -36.61
N GLN A 282 4.37 -39.61 -36.41
CA GLN A 282 4.90 -39.93 -35.08
C GLN A 282 5.10 -38.67 -34.22
N ILE A 283 5.57 -37.57 -34.83
CA ILE A 283 5.68 -36.27 -34.15
C ILE A 283 4.30 -35.75 -33.75
N ALA A 284 3.29 -35.87 -34.63
CA ALA A 284 1.92 -35.49 -34.31
C ALA A 284 1.36 -36.31 -33.13
N ASP A 285 1.58 -37.62 -33.12
CA ASP A 285 1.15 -38.49 -32.02
C ASP A 285 1.86 -38.19 -30.71
N GLY A 286 3.17 -37.97 -30.76
CA GLY A 286 3.92 -37.53 -29.60
C GLY A 286 3.42 -36.19 -29.05
N ALA A 287 3.18 -35.21 -29.92
CA ALA A 287 2.67 -33.90 -29.53
C ALA A 287 1.27 -34.01 -28.90
N ILE A 288 0.34 -34.75 -29.52
CA ILE A 288 -1.02 -34.97 -28.98
C ILE A 288 -0.96 -35.66 -27.63
N ALA A 289 -0.14 -36.71 -27.49
CA ALA A 289 0.02 -37.45 -26.26
C ALA A 289 0.56 -36.58 -25.11
N MET A 290 1.37 -35.55 -25.43
CA MET A 290 1.92 -34.60 -24.45
C MET A 290 0.92 -33.53 -24.01
N MET A 291 -0.18 -33.30 -24.75
CA MET A 291 -1.19 -32.31 -24.35
C MET A 291 -1.88 -32.71 -23.05
N LEU A 292 -2.26 -33.97 -22.89
CA LEU A 292 -2.98 -34.43 -21.71
C LEU A 292 -2.16 -34.30 -20.41
N PRO A 293 -0.88 -34.76 -20.35
CA PRO A 293 0.00 -34.48 -19.21
C PRO A 293 0.17 -32.99 -18.94
N LEU A 294 0.41 -32.18 -19.97
CA LEU A 294 0.56 -30.73 -19.82
C LEU A 294 -0.68 -30.09 -19.19
N MET A 295 -1.87 -30.50 -19.62
CA MET A 295 -3.13 -29.97 -19.10
C MET A 295 -3.34 -30.39 -17.65
N LYS A 296 -3.00 -31.64 -17.30
CA LYS A 296 -3.01 -32.10 -15.90
C LYS A 296 -2.03 -31.31 -15.04
N ASP A 297 -0.83 -31.00 -15.54
CA ASP A 297 0.14 -30.16 -14.83
C ASP A 297 -0.38 -28.73 -14.64
N VAL A 298 -1.08 -28.18 -15.65
CA VAL A 298 -1.75 -26.87 -15.54
C VAL A 298 -2.87 -26.91 -14.50
N PHE A 299 -3.72 -27.93 -14.49
CA PHE A 299 -4.80 -28.07 -13.51
C PHE A 299 -4.26 -28.17 -12.08
N ARG A 300 -3.19 -28.96 -11.90
CA ARG A 300 -2.52 -29.11 -10.61
C ARG A 300 -1.81 -27.82 -10.16
N GLY A 301 -1.15 -27.13 -11.09
CA GLY A 301 -0.44 -25.87 -10.81
C GLY A 301 -1.38 -24.70 -10.50
N ALA A 302 -2.57 -24.70 -11.08
CA ALA A 302 -3.60 -23.68 -10.86
C ALA A 302 -4.33 -23.81 -9.51
N GLY A 303 -4.12 -24.91 -8.78
CA GLY A 303 -4.79 -25.18 -7.51
C GLY A 303 -6.15 -25.86 -7.66
N GLU A 304 -6.57 -26.57 -6.59
CA GLU A 304 -7.89 -27.20 -6.51
C GLU A 304 -8.97 -26.12 -6.52
N GLY A 305 -9.89 -26.17 -7.49
CA GLY A 305 -11.01 -25.21 -7.61
C GLY A 305 -10.92 -24.24 -8.80
N THR A 306 -9.73 -24.03 -9.39
CA THR A 306 -9.60 -23.17 -10.60
C THR A 306 -10.20 -23.83 -11.85
N PHE A 307 -10.09 -25.16 -11.94
CA PHE A 307 -10.69 -25.97 -13.01
C PHE A 307 -11.63 -27.01 -12.40
N THR A 308 -12.91 -26.93 -12.75
CA THR A 308 -13.91 -27.92 -12.32
C THR A 308 -13.73 -29.24 -13.07
N GLU A 309 -14.28 -30.35 -12.55
CA GLU A 309 -14.27 -31.64 -13.26
C GLU A 309 -14.90 -31.52 -14.66
N GLY A 310 -15.94 -30.69 -14.78
CA GLY A 310 -16.57 -30.35 -16.07
C GLY A 310 -15.60 -29.65 -17.03
N ASP A 311 -14.84 -28.67 -16.55
CA ASP A 311 -13.82 -27.98 -17.36
C ASP A 311 -12.73 -28.95 -17.81
N GLN A 312 -12.24 -29.81 -16.89
CA GLN A 312 -11.20 -30.79 -17.20
C GLN A 312 -11.66 -31.79 -18.26
N LYS A 313 -12.92 -32.23 -18.19
CA LYS A 313 -13.52 -33.11 -19.20
C LYS A 313 -13.63 -32.42 -20.55
N ILE A 314 -14.22 -31.22 -20.59
CA ILE A 314 -14.35 -30.42 -21.82
C ILE A 314 -12.99 -30.20 -22.48
N LEU A 315 -11.99 -29.82 -21.68
CA LEU A 315 -10.63 -29.59 -22.14
C LEU A 315 -9.97 -30.87 -22.67
N THR A 316 -10.15 -32.00 -21.98
CA THR A 316 -9.62 -33.30 -22.42
C THR A 316 -10.29 -33.77 -23.71
N ASP A 317 -11.61 -33.60 -23.84
CA ASP A 317 -12.38 -33.97 -25.02
C ASP A 317 -12.04 -33.08 -26.24
N MET A 318 -11.54 -31.86 -25.99
CA MET A 318 -11.08 -30.94 -27.04
C MET A 318 -9.66 -31.21 -27.53
N ILE A 319 -8.91 -32.14 -26.93
CA ILE A 319 -7.55 -32.46 -27.40
C ILE A 319 -7.63 -32.93 -28.86
N PRO A 320 -6.88 -32.30 -29.79
CA PRO A 320 -6.86 -32.72 -31.17
C PRO A 320 -6.40 -34.16 -31.32
N THR A 321 -7.01 -34.87 -32.26
CA THR A 321 -6.62 -36.21 -32.69
C THR A 321 -5.91 -36.14 -34.04
N ARG A 322 -5.25 -37.21 -34.48
CA ARG A 322 -4.69 -37.27 -35.84
C ARG A 322 -5.73 -37.20 -36.96
N SER A 323 -6.95 -37.62 -36.65
CA SER A 323 -8.07 -37.63 -37.59
C SER A 323 -8.59 -36.22 -37.87
N ASP A 324 -8.27 -35.26 -36.99
CA ASP A 324 -8.63 -33.87 -37.21
C ASP A 324 -7.85 -33.27 -38.39
N GLY A 325 -8.55 -32.58 -39.28
CA GLY A 325 -7.93 -31.74 -40.31
C GLY A 325 -7.12 -30.60 -39.68
N ALA A 326 -6.20 -30.01 -40.45
CA ALA A 326 -5.32 -28.94 -39.97
C ALA A 326 -6.11 -27.74 -39.40
N GLU A 327 -7.22 -27.36 -40.03
CA GLU A 327 -8.10 -26.28 -39.55
C GLU A 327 -8.77 -26.64 -38.22
N ALA A 328 -9.43 -27.81 -38.13
CA ALA A 328 -10.10 -28.25 -36.91
C ALA A 328 -9.12 -28.36 -35.72
N ARG A 329 -7.90 -28.82 -35.98
CA ARG A 329 -6.82 -28.89 -35.00
C ARG A 329 -6.44 -27.50 -34.48
N ARG A 330 -6.23 -26.52 -35.37
CA ARG A 330 -5.91 -25.13 -34.98
C ARG A 330 -7.03 -24.52 -34.14
N THR A 331 -8.28 -24.70 -34.56
CA THR A 331 -9.45 -24.20 -33.82
C THR A 331 -9.56 -24.82 -32.43
N LYS A 332 -9.37 -26.15 -32.30
CA LYS A 332 -9.36 -26.83 -31.00
C LYS A 332 -8.24 -26.31 -30.08
N ILE A 333 -7.03 -26.14 -30.60
CA ILE A 333 -5.90 -25.59 -29.83
C ILE A 333 -6.21 -24.16 -29.36
N MET A 334 -6.76 -23.32 -30.24
CA MET A 334 -7.16 -21.96 -29.90
C MET A 334 -8.22 -21.94 -28.79
N PHE A 335 -9.24 -22.78 -28.86
CA PHE A 335 -10.25 -22.87 -27.80
C PHE A 335 -9.69 -23.37 -26.47
N ILE A 336 -8.77 -24.34 -26.50
CA ILE A 336 -8.06 -24.79 -25.30
C ILE A 336 -7.25 -23.63 -24.69
N ASP A 337 -6.54 -22.86 -25.52
CA ASP A 337 -5.75 -21.69 -25.07
C ASP A 337 -6.62 -20.59 -24.47
N GLU A 338 -7.72 -20.24 -25.14
CA GLU A 338 -8.66 -19.24 -24.62
C GLU A 338 -9.28 -19.67 -23.30
N LEU A 339 -9.71 -20.94 -23.16
CA LEU A 339 -10.33 -21.43 -21.93
C LEU A 339 -9.32 -21.50 -20.79
N ILE A 340 -8.10 -21.98 -21.03
CA ILE A 340 -7.04 -22.04 -20.01
C ILE A 340 -6.66 -20.63 -19.56
N ARG A 341 -6.47 -19.69 -20.51
CA ARG A 341 -6.18 -18.29 -20.18
C ARG A 341 -7.33 -17.66 -19.40
N ALA A 342 -8.57 -17.86 -19.84
CA ALA A 342 -9.74 -17.36 -19.12
C ALA A 342 -9.72 -17.89 -17.69
N ARG A 343 -9.63 -19.21 -17.48
CA ARG A 343 -9.63 -19.80 -16.14
C ARG A 343 -8.46 -19.37 -15.26
N LEU A 344 -7.25 -19.21 -15.81
CA LEU A 344 -6.09 -18.76 -15.04
C LEU A 344 -6.09 -17.25 -14.74
N THR A 345 -6.83 -16.44 -15.50
CA THR A 345 -6.89 -14.97 -15.32
C THR A 345 -8.15 -14.51 -14.59
N THR A 346 -9.28 -15.19 -14.81
CA THR A 346 -10.53 -15.01 -14.09
C THR A 346 -10.72 -16.09 -13.04
N ALA A 347 -9.64 -16.75 -12.59
CA ALA A 347 -9.70 -17.66 -11.45
C ALA A 347 -10.49 -16.90 -10.38
N PRO A 348 -11.69 -17.38 -10.00
CA PRO A 348 -12.43 -16.72 -8.95
C PRO A 348 -11.45 -16.62 -7.80
N VAL A 349 -11.24 -15.41 -7.27
CA VAL A 349 -10.65 -15.27 -5.93
C VAL A 349 -11.52 -16.18 -5.10
N ALA A 350 -11.05 -17.40 -4.81
CA ALA A 350 -11.89 -18.48 -4.31
C ALA A 350 -12.71 -17.85 -3.22
N GLU A 351 -14.04 -17.74 -3.42
CA GLU A 351 -14.91 -16.92 -2.56
C GLU A 351 -14.46 -17.23 -1.16
N ALA A 352 -13.76 -16.26 -0.55
CA ALA A 352 -12.86 -16.57 0.56
C ALA A 352 -13.69 -17.35 1.53
N GLN A 353 -13.42 -18.67 1.68
CA GLN A 353 -14.19 -19.51 2.58
C GLN A 353 -14.25 -18.71 3.87
N PRO A 354 -15.44 -18.28 4.30
CA PRO A 354 -15.61 -17.04 5.04
C PRO A 354 -14.81 -17.09 6.32
N SER A 355 -13.59 -16.54 6.27
CA SER A 355 -12.52 -16.74 7.27
C SER A 355 -12.26 -18.21 7.63
N GLY A 356 -11.00 -18.63 7.67
CA GLY A 356 -10.60 -19.93 8.23
C GLY A 356 -10.85 -20.09 9.75
N LEU A 357 -11.87 -19.42 10.28
CA LEU A 357 -12.46 -19.66 11.58
C LEU A 357 -13.52 -20.73 11.37
N SER A 358 -13.32 -21.88 11.99
CA SER A 358 -14.34 -22.92 12.09
C SER A 358 -15.67 -22.34 12.59
N GLU A 359 -16.81 -23.00 12.29
CA GLU A 359 -18.12 -22.58 12.84
C GLU A 359 -18.07 -22.37 14.36
N ALA A 360 -17.26 -23.17 15.06
CA ALA A 360 -17.01 -23.01 16.48
C ALA A 360 -16.32 -21.69 16.84
N GLU A 361 -15.25 -21.33 16.12
CA GLU A 361 -14.53 -20.07 16.35
C GLU A 361 -15.35 -18.84 15.93
N GLN A 362 -16.23 -18.96 14.93
CA GLN A 362 -17.17 -17.90 14.56
C GLN A 362 -18.26 -17.70 15.62
N ALA A 363 -18.78 -18.79 16.18
CA ALA A 363 -19.73 -18.74 17.29
C ALA A 363 -19.09 -18.14 18.54
N GLU A 364 -17.83 -18.47 18.82
CA GLU A 364 -17.07 -17.91 19.93
C GLU A 364 -16.81 -16.40 19.75
N LEU A 365 -16.47 -15.96 18.53
CA LEU A 365 -16.31 -14.54 18.21
C LEU A 365 -17.63 -13.75 18.31
N GLN A 366 -18.76 -14.37 17.94
CA GLN A 366 -20.08 -13.76 18.11
C GLN A 366 -20.49 -13.66 19.59
N GLN A 367 -20.20 -14.69 20.40
CA GLN A 367 -20.41 -14.63 21.85
C GLN A 367 -19.54 -13.56 22.49
N LEU A 368 -18.26 -13.47 22.16
CA LEU A 368 -17.36 -12.41 22.65
C LEU A 368 -17.87 -11.03 22.24
N ARG A 369 -18.35 -10.84 21.00
CA ARG A 369 -18.97 -9.55 20.60
C ARG A 369 -20.24 -9.23 21.37
N ALA A 370 -21.08 -10.22 21.67
CA ALA A 370 -22.29 -10.01 22.46
C ALA A 370 -21.96 -9.66 23.92
N GLU A 371 -20.93 -10.29 24.50
CA GLU A 371 -20.50 -10.06 25.88
C GLU A 371 -19.79 -8.72 26.07
N PHE A 372 -19.04 -8.25 25.06
CA PHE A 372 -18.26 -7.00 25.15
C PHE A 372 -18.88 -5.78 24.43
N GLY A 373 -19.84 -5.99 23.52
CA GLY A 373 -20.48 -4.92 22.74
C GLY A 373 -21.82 -4.43 23.27
N GLY A 374 -22.36 -5.08 24.32
CA GLY A 374 -23.60 -4.70 24.99
C GLY A 374 -23.37 -3.87 26.25
N GLN A 375 -22.88 -2.63 26.10
CA GLN A 375 -22.97 -1.60 27.16
C GLN A 375 -23.31 -0.23 26.56
#